data_AF-A0A2G5PL33-F1
#
_entry.id   AF-A0A2G5PL33-F1
#
_cell.length_a   1.000
_cell.length_b   1.000
_cell.length_c   1.000
_cell.angle_alpha   90.00
_cell.angle_beta   90.00
_cell.angle_gamma   90.00
#
_symmetry.space_group_name_H-M   'P 1'
#
loop_
_entity.id
_entity.type
_entity.pdbx_description
1 polymer ?
#
loop_
_entity_poly.entity_id
_entity_poly.type
_entity_poly.pdbx_seq_one_letter_code
_entity_poly.pdbx_strand_id
1 'polypeptide(L)'
;MGRVDNVKNDFPVGFAPTAEPPKTLAQHDIESSGITAFTGAQIDPPQCRSMVIPPNVEPSVGAQAAGVRGEGDQGNIYVVALRLPQPVPAGQAPAGCDRVTLSGDPQAAGTAERIPAPHIDGVTTTGVKLSADASDDPDYLYTAALDNQTSVVVMGSTDTQLNPQQLLSDLLVKATSAVRGQ
;
A
#
# COMPACT_ATOMS: atom_id res chain seq x y z
N MET A 1 6.98 10.96 9.23
CA MET A 1 5.60 10.97 8.68
C MET A 1 5.25 12.30 8.02
N GLY A 2 5.44 13.45 8.70
CA GLY A 2 5.02 14.78 8.20
C GLY A 2 5.79 15.36 7.00
N ARG A 3 6.43 14.52 6.18
CA ARG A 3 7.10 14.89 4.92
C ARG A 3 6.65 14.04 3.73
N VAL A 4 5.70 13.12 3.95
CA VAL A 4 5.19 12.25 2.87
C VAL A 4 4.53 13.07 1.76
N ASP A 5 4.02 14.27 2.07
CA ASP A 5 3.45 15.22 1.12
C ASP A 5 4.48 15.78 0.12
N ASN A 6 5.78 15.68 0.39
CA ASN A 6 6.82 16.06 -0.57
C ASN A 6 6.76 15.23 -1.86
N VAL A 7 6.20 14.02 -1.80
CA VAL A 7 6.09 13.11 -2.96
C VAL A 7 5.03 13.54 -3.97
N LYS A 8 4.21 14.57 -3.69
CA LYS A 8 3.21 15.11 -4.64
C LYS A 8 3.80 15.41 -6.01
N ASN A 9 5.00 15.99 -6.03
CA ASN A 9 5.65 16.41 -7.28
C ASN A 9 6.23 15.22 -8.06
N ASP A 10 6.19 14.02 -7.50
CA ASP A 10 6.67 12.79 -8.13
C ASP A 10 5.56 11.97 -8.79
N PHE A 11 4.29 12.38 -8.62
CA PHE A 11 3.18 11.78 -9.34
C PHE A 11 3.31 12.07 -10.84
N PRO A 12 2.94 11.12 -11.70
CA PRO A 12 3.01 11.33 -13.14
C PRO A 12 2.00 12.39 -13.60
N VAL A 13 2.28 13.00 -14.75
CA VAL A 13 1.35 13.93 -15.40
C VAL A 13 0.01 13.24 -15.61
N GLY A 14 -1.09 13.96 -15.37
CA GLY A 14 -2.46 13.44 -15.49
C GLY A 14 -3.10 13.06 -14.15
N PHE A 15 -2.32 12.97 -13.08
CA PHE A 15 -2.82 12.78 -11.72
C PHE A 15 -2.93 14.13 -11.00
N ALA A 16 -3.97 14.28 -10.17
CA ALA A 16 -4.18 15.45 -9.31
C ALA A 16 -3.84 15.14 -7.84
N PRO A 17 -2.54 15.18 -7.45
CA PRO A 17 -2.12 14.76 -6.11
C PRO A 17 -2.56 15.75 -5.02
N THR A 18 -3.34 15.26 -4.08
CA THR A 18 -3.83 15.98 -2.90
C THR A 18 -3.18 15.41 -1.64
N ALA A 19 -2.69 16.27 -0.73
CA ALA A 19 -2.18 15.79 0.57
C ALA A 19 -3.32 15.51 1.51
N GLU A 20 -3.20 14.38 2.20
CA GLU A 20 -3.95 14.09 3.39
C GLU A 20 -3.06 14.41 4.60
N PRO A 21 -3.40 15.45 5.39
CA PRO A 21 -2.59 15.83 6.55
C PRO A 21 -2.59 14.71 7.60
N PRO A 22 -1.57 14.67 8.49
CA PRO A 22 -1.52 13.68 9.55
C PRO A 22 -2.78 13.69 10.42
N LYS A 23 -3.42 12.54 10.54
CA LYS A 23 -4.56 12.32 11.44
C LYS A 23 -4.37 11.03 12.25
N THR A 24 -4.98 11.00 13.44
CA THR A 24 -5.15 9.75 14.20
C THR A 24 -6.41 9.06 13.70
N LEU A 25 -6.28 7.80 13.27
CA LEU A 25 -7.38 7.02 12.72
C LEU A 25 -8.37 6.62 13.81
N ALA A 26 -9.63 6.96 13.60
CA ALA A 26 -10.78 6.36 14.27
C ALA A 26 -11.35 5.21 13.43
N GLN A 27 -12.26 4.43 14.02
CA GLN A 27 -12.86 3.27 13.35
C GLN A 27 -13.51 3.64 12.00
N HIS A 28 -14.26 4.74 11.96
CA HIS A 28 -14.92 5.22 10.74
C HIS A 28 -13.92 5.61 9.63
N ASP A 29 -12.72 6.05 9.98
CA ASP A 29 -11.68 6.39 9.01
C ASP A 29 -11.15 5.14 8.30
N ILE A 30 -11.06 4.03 9.03
CA ILE A 30 -10.60 2.75 8.50
C ILE A 30 -11.69 2.16 7.61
N GLU A 31 -12.93 2.11 8.09
CA GLU A 31 -14.06 1.53 7.36
C GLU A 31 -14.38 2.26 6.06
N SER A 32 -14.28 3.60 6.06
CA SER A 32 -14.51 4.43 4.87
C SER A 32 -13.32 4.50 3.90
N SER A 33 -12.20 3.84 4.23
CA SER A 33 -11.02 3.86 3.37
C SER A 33 -11.22 3.05 2.09
N GLY A 34 -10.65 3.51 0.97
CA GLY A 34 -10.65 2.75 -0.29
C GLY A 34 -9.89 1.42 -0.21
N ILE A 35 -9.14 1.17 0.85
CA ILE A 35 -8.40 -0.08 1.08
C ILE A 35 -9.22 -1.12 1.87
N THR A 36 -10.40 -0.75 2.39
CA THR A 36 -11.27 -1.64 3.19
C THR A 36 -11.66 -2.90 2.43
N ALA A 37 -11.92 -2.80 1.12
CA ALA A 37 -12.25 -3.96 0.30
C ALA A 37 -11.13 -5.03 0.36
N PHE A 38 -9.87 -4.59 0.30
CA PHE A 38 -8.71 -5.48 0.37
C PHE A 38 -8.44 -5.96 1.79
N THR A 39 -8.56 -5.09 2.80
CA THR A 39 -8.32 -5.48 4.20
C THR A 39 -9.39 -6.40 4.76
N GLY A 40 -10.63 -6.27 4.30
CA GLY A 40 -11.75 -7.15 4.65
C GLY A 40 -11.80 -8.46 3.86
N ALA A 41 -10.99 -8.61 2.80
CA ALA A 41 -11.01 -9.80 1.95
C ALA A 41 -10.60 -11.07 2.72
N GLN A 42 -11.28 -12.16 2.42
CA GLN A 42 -10.88 -13.51 2.82
C GLN A 42 -9.77 -13.98 1.90
N ILE A 43 -8.69 -14.49 2.48
CA ILE A 43 -7.51 -14.95 1.75
C ILE A 43 -7.44 -16.47 1.85
N ASP A 44 -7.27 -17.14 0.71
CA ASP A 44 -7.08 -18.59 0.62
C ASP A 44 -5.72 -18.89 -0.02
N PRO A 45 -4.79 -19.55 0.69
CA PRO A 45 -4.90 -20.05 2.06
C PRO A 45 -4.88 -18.96 3.15
N PRO A 46 -5.62 -19.08 4.26
CA PRO A 46 -5.75 -18.03 5.28
C PRO A 46 -4.44 -17.67 5.98
N GLN A 47 -3.53 -18.63 6.13
CA GLN A 47 -2.19 -18.39 6.69
C GLN A 47 -1.36 -17.41 5.84
N CYS A 48 -1.72 -17.21 4.57
CA CYS A 48 -1.02 -16.33 3.65
C CYS A 48 -1.48 -14.87 3.70
N ARG A 49 -2.38 -14.49 4.64
CA ARG A 49 -2.87 -13.11 4.76
C ARG A 49 -1.75 -12.07 4.86
N SER A 50 -0.71 -12.37 5.62
CA SER A 50 0.43 -11.46 5.80
C SER A 50 1.26 -11.24 4.53
N MET A 51 1.07 -12.06 3.48
CA MET A 51 1.63 -11.77 2.16
C MET A 51 1.00 -10.54 1.54
N VAL A 52 -0.33 -10.44 1.60
CA VAL A 52 -1.09 -9.34 0.99
C VAL A 52 -1.06 -8.12 1.90
N ILE A 53 -1.36 -8.32 3.18
CA ILE A 53 -1.44 -7.26 4.18
C ILE A 53 -0.55 -7.65 5.36
N PRO A 54 0.73 -7.25 5.35
CA PRO A 54 1.61 -7.43 6.49
C PRO A 54 1.03 -6.75 7.75
N PRO A 55 1.10 -7.37 8.94
CA PRO A 55 0.54 -6.79 10.17
C PRO A 55 1.12 -5.40 10.53
N ASN A 56 2.36 -5.11 10.13
CA ASN A 56 3.01 -3.82 10.37
C ASN A 56 2.51 -2.68 9.46
N VAL A 57 1.61 -2.98 8.53
CA VAL A 57 0.96 -1.99 7.65
C VAL A 57 -0.57 -2.02 7.74
N GLU A 58 -1.14 -2.89 8.58
CA GLU A 58 -2.59 -3.01 8.74
C GLU A 58 -3.10 -1.82 9.58
N PRO A 59 -3.98 -0.95 9.04
CA PRO A 59 -4.48 0.19 9.78
C PRO A 59 -5.26 -0.24 11.03
N SER A 60 -5.03 0.43 12.15
CA SER A 60 -5.72 0.19 13.42
C SER A 60 -6.17 1.48 14.06
N VAL A 61 -7.20 1.42 14.92
CA VAL A 61 -7.63 2.58 15.71
C VAL A 61 -6.45 3.11 16.53
N GLY A 62 -6.28 4.43 16.54
CA GLY A 62 -5.17 5.10 17.21
C GLY A 62 -3.87 5.16 16.41
N ALA A 63 -3.78 4.50 15.25
CA ALA A 63 -2.67 4.68 14.33
C ALA A 63 -2.69 6.12 13.77
N GLN A 64 -1.52 6.68 13.53
CA GLN A 64 -1.39 7.92 12.78
C GLN A 64 -1.25 7.58 11.30
N ALA A 65 -1.90 8.35 10.43
CA ALA A 65 -1.73 8.24 8.98
C ALA A 65 -1.61 9.63 8.36
N ALA A 66 -0.74 9.76 7.37
CA ALA A 66 -0.61 10.93 6.51
C ALA A 66 -0.30 10.44 5.10
N GLY A 67 -0.66 11.17 4.06
CA GLY A 67 -0.42 10.67 2.72
C GLY A 67 -0.65 11.65 1.60
N VAL A 68 -0.59 11.10 0.38
CA VAL A 68 -0.94 11.77 -0.86
C VAL A 68 -1.83 10.84 -1.66
N ARG A 69 -2.98 11.35 -2.10
CA ARG A 69 -3.88 10.67 -3.03
C ARG A 69 -3.80 11.40 -4.36
N GLY A 70 -3.46 10.70 -5.43
CA GLY A 70 -3.54 11.21 -6.79
C GLY A 70 -4.58 10.43 -7.56
N GLU A 71 -5.52 11.14 -8.18
CA GLU A 71 -6.55 10.56 -9.04
C GLU A 71 -6.48 11.23 -10.41
N GLY A 72 -6.81 10.47 -11.44
CA GLY A 72 -6.93 10.97 -12.80
C GLY A 72 -7.60 9.94 -13.69
N ASP A 73 -7.77 10.30 -14.96
CA ASP A 73 -8.40 9.42 -15.97
C ASP A 73 -7.59 8.13 -16.18
N GLN A 74 -6.31 8.14 -15.83
CA GLN A 74 -5.37 7.04 -16.00
C GLN A 74 -5.32 6.10 -14.79
N GLY A 75 -6.09 6.35 -13.72
CA GLY A 75 -6.15 5.53 -12.52
C GLY A 75 -6.00 6.33 -11.21
N ASN A 76 -5.67 5.63 -10.14
CA ASN A 76 -5.53 6.19 -8.79
C ASN A 76 -4.30 5.66 -8.08
N ILE A 77 -3.57 6.54 -7.40
CA ILE A 77 -2.39 6.20 -6.61
C ILE A 77 -2.54 6.79 -5.21
N TYR A 78 -2.28 5.95 -4.20
CA TYR A 78 -2.28 6.31 -2.80
C TYR A 78 -0.90 6.06 -2.22
N VAL A 79 -0.28 7.09 -1.62
CA VAL A 79 0.97 6.99 -0.88
C VAL A 79 0.68 7.36 0.56
N VAL A 80 0.86 6.43 1.49
CA VAL A 80 0.49 6.60 2.91
C VAL A 80 1.68 6.28 3.80
N ALA A 81 2.04 7.21 4.67
CA ALA A 81 2.85 6.92 5.83
C ALA A 81 1.91 6.53 6.98
N LEU A 82 2.11 5.35 7.55
CA LEU A 82 1.34 4.82 8.67
C LEU A 82 2.26 4.67 9.89
N ARG A 83 1.77 5.03 11.07
CA ARG A 83 2.41 4.72 12.35
C ARG A 83 1.41 4.06 13.28
N LEU A 84 1.65 2.80 13.60
CA LEU A 84 0.80 2.01 14.50
C LEU A 84 0.89 2.53 15.94
N PRO A 85 -0.13 2.32 16.79
CA PRO A 85 -0.10 2.74 18.19
C PRO A 85 0.83 1.86 19.04
N GLN A 86 1.15 0.66 18.59
CA GLN A 86 2.05 -0.30 19.24
C GLN A 86 3.07 -0.84 18.23
N PRO A 87 4.28 -1.23 18.66
CA PRO A 87 5.26 -1.82 17.77
C PRO A 87 4.82 -3.20 17.25
N VAL A 88 4.81 -3.36 15.94
CA VAL A 88 4.62 -4.61 15.18
C VAL A 88 5.81 -4.77 14.23
N PRO A 89 6.74 -5.70 14.51
CA PRO A 89 7.87 -5.96 13.63
C PRO A 89 7.44 -6.38 12.23
N ALA A 90 8.16 -5.91 11.21
CA ALA A 90 8.00 -6.45 9.87
C ALA A 90 8.43 -7.92 9.85
N GLY A 91 7.60 -8.77 9.24
CA GLY A 91 7.90 -10.18 9.05
C GLY A 91 7.91 -10.55 7.58
N GLN A 92 8.66 -11.58 7.21
CA GLN A 92 8.45 -12.21 5.92
C GLN A 92 7.13 -12.98 5.93
N ALA A 93 6.43 -12.93 4.81
CA ALA A 93 5.29 -13.80 4.59
C ALA A 93 5.72 -15.28 4.63
N PRO A 94 4.83 -16.21 4.99
CA PRO A 94 5.14 -17.63 5.01
C PRO A 94 5.60 -18.13 3.63
N ALA A 95 6.51 -19.12 3.64
CA ALA A 95 6.91 -19.80 2.42
C ALA A 95 5.71 -20.48 1.75
N GLY A 96 5.68 -20.50 0.41
CA GLY A 96 4.58 -21.09 -0.36
C GLY A 96 3.35 -20.19 -0.52
N CYS A 97 3.41 -18.93 -0.09
CA CYS A 97 2.37 -17.93 -0.27
C CYS A 97 2.66 -16.98 -1.45
N ASP A 98 3.18 -17.49 -2.57
CA ASP A 98 3.54 -16.64 -3.72
C ASP A 98 2.31 -16.20 -4.53
N ARG A 99 1.22 -16.96 -4.43
CA ARG A 99 -0.08 -16.62 -5.01
C ARG A 99 -1.21 -17.08 -4.09
N VAL A 100 -2.22 -16.24 -3.92
CA VAL A 100 -3.41 -16.53 -3.11
C VAL A 100 -4.67 -16.04 -3.82
N THR A 101 -5.80 -16.59 -3.43
CA THR A 101 -7.12 -16.13 -3.86
C THR A 101 -7.69 -15.15 -2.83
N LEU A 102 -8.32 -14.08 -3.30
CA LEU A 102 -9.09 -13.15 -2.49
C LEU A 102 -10.57 -13.32 -2.79
N SER A 103 -11.41 -13.23 -1.76
CA SER A 103 -12.86 -13.31 -1.88
C SER A 103 -13.54 -12.44 -0.84
N GLY A 104 -14.84 -12.18 -1.00
CA GLY A 104 -15.60 -11.28 -0.14
C GLY A 104 -16.19 -10.13 -0.95
N ASP A 105 -15.62 -8.94 -0.81
CA ASP A 105 -16.04 -7.78 -1.59
C ASP A 105 -15.77 -8.00 -3.09
N PRO A 106 -16.74 -7.79 -3.98
CA PRO A 106 -16.55 -7.94 -5.43
C PRO A 106 -15.40 -7.10 -6.01
N GLN A 107 -15.04 -5.98 -5.38
CA GLN A 107 -13.92 -5.15 -5.83
C GLN A 107 -12.55 -5.75 -5.49
N ALA A 108 -12.47 -6.64 -4.50
CA ALA A 108 -11.24 -7.29 -4.08
C ALA A 108 -11.18 -8.78 -4.45
N ALA A 109 -12.30 -9.38 -4.87
CA ALA A 109 -12.36 -10.77 -5.28
C ALA A 109 -11.48 -11.01 -6.52
N GLY A 110 -10.62 -12.04 -6.47
CA GLY A 110 -9.66 -12.35 -7.52
C GLY A 110 -8.39 -13.00 -6.96
N THR A 111 -7.22 -12.56 -7.40
CA THR A 111 -5.93 -13.14 -6.95
C THR A 111 -4.92 -12.08 -6.53
N ALA A 112 -4.05 -12.43 -5.57
CA ALA A 112 -2.85 -11.68 -5.24
C ALA A 112 -1.61 -12.53 -5.55
N GLU A 113 -0.60 -11.89 -6.14
CA GLU A 113 0.67 -12.50 -6.47
C GLU A 113 1.82 -11.67 -5.90
N ARG A 114 2.80 -12.33 -5.29
CA ARG A 114 4.03 -11.68 -4.87
C ARG A 114 4.81 -11.22 -6.09
N ILE A 115 5.27 -9.97 -6.06
CA ILE A 115 6.15 -9.40 -7.07
C ILE A 115 7.42 -8.85 -6.42
N PRO A 116 8.50 -8.64 -7.19
CA PRO A 116 9.70 -7.99 -6.67
C PRO A 116 9.39 -6.61 -6.10
N ALA A 117 9.92 -6.33 -4.90
CA ALA A 117 9.85 -5.02 -4.25
C ALA A 117 11.19 -4.29 -4.41
N PRO A 118 11.21 -2.94 -4.39
CA PRO A 118 12.47 -2.20 -4.48
C PRO A 118 13.34 -2.46 -3.25
N HIS A 119 14.66 -2.46 -3.46
CA HIS A 119 15.61 -2.49 -2.35
C HIS A 119 15.78 -1.09 -1.75
N ILE A 120 15.67 -1.00 -0.43
CA ILE A 120 15.92 0.24 0.34
C ILE A 120 16.77 -0.12 1.56
N ASP A 121 17.90 0.57 1.74
CA ASP A 121 18.87 0.26 2.79
C ASP A 121 18.24 0.30 4.19
N GLY A 122 18.32 -0.84 4.88
CA GLY A 122 17.84 -1.02 6.26
C GLY A 122 16.32 -1.12 6.40
N VAL A 123 15.58 -1.28 5.29
CA VAL A 123 14.11 -1.28 5.26
C VAL A 123 13.62 -2.60 4.68
N THR A 124 12.62 -3.20 5.32
CA THR A 124 11.95 -4.39 4.77
C THR A 124 10.87 -3.95 3.80
N THR A 125 10.94 -4.40 2.55
CA THR A 125 9.96 -4.07 1.51
C THR A 125 9.17 -5.28 1.03
N THR A 126 7.92 -5.07 0.66
CA THR A 126 7.07 -6.08 0.00
C THR A 126 6.41 -5.50 -1.23
N GLY A 127 6.06 -6.37 -2.17
CA GLY A 127 5.36 -6.04 -3.40
C GLY A 127 4.33 -7.11 -3.70
N VAL A 128 3.12 -6.69 -4.03
CA VAL A 128 1.99 -7.55 -4.35
C VAL A 128 1.25 -6.98 -5.56
N LYS A 129 0.94 -7.83 -6.52
CA LYS A 129 0.02 -7.54 -7.63
C LYS A 129 -1.35 -8.08 -7.25
N LEU A 130 -2.38 -7.24 -7.34
CA LEU A 130 -3.78 -7.55 -7.05
C LEU A 130 -4.54 -7.57 -8.38
N SER A 131 -5.08 -8.72 -8.75
CA SER A 131 -5.89 -8.89 -9.96
C SER A 131 -7.31 -9.22 -9.55
N ALA A 132 -8.19 -8.22 -9.56
CA ALA A 132 -9.61 -8.39 -9.26
C ALA A 132 -10.35 -8.99 -10.48
N ASP A 133 -11.31 -9.87 -10.25
CA ASP A 133 -12.07 -10.52 -11.34
C ASP A 133 -12.94 -9.53 -12.12
N ALA A 134 -13.32 -8.41 -11.49
CA ALA A 134 -14.15 -7.37 -12.08
C ALA A 134 -13.36 -6.31 -12.88
N SER A 135 -12.02 -6.41 -12.94
CA SER A 135 -11.14 -5.44 -13.60
C SER A 135 -10.07 -6.15 -14.41
N ASP A 136 -9.84 -5.70 -15.65
CA ASP A 136 -8.71 -6.18 -16.45
C ASP A 136 -7.39 -5.56 -16.00
N ASP A 137 -7.45 -4.38 -15.36
CA ASP A 137 -6.28 -3.68 -14.85
C ASP A 137 -5.99 -4.06 -13.39
N PRO A 138 -4.79 -4.56 -13.08
CA PRO A 138 -4.40 -4.91 -11.72
C PRO A 138 -4.00 -3.68 -10.91
N ASP A 139 -4.29 -3.72 -9.61
CA ASP A 139 -3.66 -2.84 -8.63
C ASP A 139 -2.31 -3.42 -8.18
N TYR A 140 -1.43 -2.54 -7.74
CA TYR A 140 -0.15 -2.90 -7.15
C TYR A 140 -0.07 -2.31 -5.74
N LEU A 141 0.43 -3.11 -4.82
CA LEU A 141 0.65 -2.74 -3.43
C LEU A 141 2.11 -2.95 -3.09
N TYR A 142 2.78 -1.88 -2.68
CA TYR A 142 4.13 -1.90 -2.14
C TYR A 142 4.16 -1.38 -0.72
N THR A 143 4.99 -1.99 0.10
CA THR A 143 5.18 -1.54 1.49
C THR A 143 6.65 -1.45 1.84
N ALA A 144 6.97 -0.55 2.76
CA ALA A 144 8.30 -0.32 3.32
C ALA A 144 8.17 -0.15 4.83
N ALA A 145 8.73 -1.06 5.61
CA ALA A 145 8.81 -0.95 7.06
C ALA A 145 10.08 -0.22 7.48
N LEU A 146 9.93 1.01 7.99
CA LEU A 146 11.06 1.87 8.38
C LEU A 146 11.57 1.50 9.78
N ASP A 147 10.66 1.12 10.66
CA ASP A 147 10.93 0.59 11.99
C ASP A 147 9.77 -0.33 12.41
N ASN A 148 9.73 -0.77 13.67
CA ASN A 148 8.66 -1.66 14.16
C ASN A 148 7.30 -0.96 14.32
N GLN A 149 7.15 0.32 13.97
CA GLN A 149 5.91 1.06 14.22
C GLN A 149 5.52 1.93 13.03
N THR A 150 6.49 2.37 12.22
CA THR A 150 6.32 3.27 11.08
C THR A 150 6.55 2.53 9.77
N SER A 151 5.59 2.62 8.86
CA SER A 151 5.63 2.03 7.53
C SER A 151 5.19 3.04 6.47
N VAL A 152 5.61 2.83 5.22
CA VAL A 152 5.10 3.51 4.03
C VAL A 152 4.40 2.48 3.15
N VAL A 153 3.24 2.84 2.63
CA VAL A 153 2.41 2.03 1.76
C VAL A 153 2.16 2.81 0.47
N VAL A 154 2.37 2.17 -0.67
CA VAL A 154 1.98 2.70 -1.99
C VAL A 154 1.03 1.71 -2.62
N MET A 155 -0.18 2.14 -2.95
CA MET A 155 -1.21 1.30 -3.57
C MET A 155 -1.83 2.02 -4.77
N GLY A 156 -2.15 1.28 -5.81
CA GLY A 156 -2.97 1.79 -6.90
C GLY A 156 -2.76 1.11 -8.23
N SER A 157 -3.39 1.67 -9.24
CA SER A 157 -3.35 1.23 -10.63
C SER A 157 -3.12 2.45 -11.53
N THR A 158 -2.48 2.20 -12.66
CA THR A 158 -2.35 3.18 -13.73
C THR A 158 -2.49 2.50 -15.09
N ASP A 159 -2.73 3.30 -16.13
CA ASP A 159 -2.56 2.87 -17.52
C ASP A 159 -1.24 2.10 -17.71
N THR A 160 -1.30 1.02 -18.49
CA THR A 160 -0.14 0.15 -18.78
C THR A 160 1.05 0.91 -19.40
N GLN A 161 0.78 1.99 -20.14
CA GLN A 161 1.82 2.85 -20.74
C GLN A 161 2.70 3.56 -19.71
N LEU A 162 2.20 3.78 -18.49
CA LEU A 162 2.95 4.39 -17.40
C LEU A 162 3.79 3.38 -16.62
N ASN A 163 3.74 2.08 -16.97
CA ASN A 163 4.42 1.00 -16.27
C ASN A 163 4.10 1.02 -14.75
N PRO A 164 2.86 0.69 -14.35
CA PRO A 164 2.39 0.85 -12.97
C PRO A 164 3.30 0.17 -11.94
N GLN A 165 3.82 -1.01 -12.28
CA GLN A 165 4.71 -1.75 -11.40
C GLN A 165 5.98 -0.95 -11.04
N GLN A 166 6.66 -0.39 -12.05
CA GLN A 166 7.87 0.41 -11.86
C GLN A 166 7.54 1.74 -11.17
N LEU A 167 6.49 2.42 -11.64
CA LEU A 167 6.08 3.72 -11.12
C LEU A 167 5.78 3.68 -9.63
N LEU A 168 4.95 2.73 -9.17
CA LEU A 168 4.57 2.63 -7.76
C LEU A 168 5.75 2.16 -6.89
N SER A 169 6.63 1.31 -7.43
CA SER A 169 7.90 0.95 -6.79
C SER A 169 8.79 2.17 -6.57
N ASP A 170 8.95 3.02 -7.58
CA ASP A 170 9.77 4.24 -7.49
C ASP A 170 9.16 5.25 -6.49
N LEU A 171 7.84 5.38 -6.47
CA LEU A 171 7.13 6.19 -5.48
C LEU A 171 7.36 5.70 -4.05
N LEU A 172 7.44 4.37 -3.82
CA LEU A 172 7.76 3.82 -2.50
C LEU A 172 9.14 4.27 -2.03
N VAL A 173 10.14 4.23 -2.92
CA VAL A 173 11.52 4.67 -2.62
C VAL A 173 11.53 6.15 -2.23
N LYS A 174 10.91 7.00 -3.06
CA LYS A 174 10.86 8.45 -2.82
C LYS A 174 10.10 8.81 -1.54
N ALA A 175 8.94 8.20 -1.32
CA ALA A 175 8.14 8.41 -0.12
C ALA A 175 8.89 7.94 1.14
N THR A 176 9.61 6.82 1.06
CA THR A 176 10.45 6.32 2.16
C THR A 176 11.58 7.30 2.49
N SER A 177 12.28 7.82 1.48
CA SER A 177 13.31 8.86 1.63
C SER A 177 12.72 10.11 2.32
N ALA A 178 11.60 10.61 1.80
CA ALA A 178 10.93 11.78 2.34
C ALA A 178 10.53 11.61 3.80
N VAL A 179 9.95 10.45 4.17
CA VAL A 179 9.55 10.14 5.56
C VAL A 179 10.76 10.02 6.49
N ARG A 180 11.89 9.49 6.01
CA ARG A 180 13.19 9.44 6.74
C ARG A 180 13.87 10.81 6.81
N GLY A 181 13.42 11.80 6.04
CA GLY A 181 14.00 13.13 5.97
C GLY A 181 15.27 13.19 5.11
N GLN A 182 15.43 12.23 4.20
CA GLN A 182 16.54 12.10 3.25
C GLN A 182 16.15 12.66 1.88
#